data_AF-A0A380ENG3-F1
#
_entry.id   AF-A0A380ENG3-F1
#
_cell.length_a   1.000
_cell.length_b   1.000
_cell.length_c   1.000
_cell.angle_alpha   90.00
_cell.angle_beta   90.00
_cell.angle_gamma   90.00
#
_symmetry.space_group_name_H-M   'P 1'
#
loop_
_entity.id
_entity.type
_entity.pdbx_description
1 polymer ?
#
loop_
_entity_poly.entity_id
_entity_poly.type
_entity_poly.pdbx_seq_one_letter_code
_entity_poly.pdbx_strand_id
1 'polypeptide(L)'
;MDSFSRKEIVIGRLKFITMSLIGILLFLVPIPVEQDGQKQTTLPVAFLAGVLKDVLGGVMPFLIVTIITLSGIITLICSTILKDKLKPDGLMNNAFNVRIGWLILRILAVVFAWMTFLRIGSKVIYSDETGGLLFSSLLPTLVAVFLFAALFLPLLMEYGLLEMLGPIFRPVMRPLFTLPGRSTVDNLASFIGDGTVVS
;
A
#
# COMPACT_ATOMS: atom_id res chain seq x y z
N MET A 1 -32.32 -7.83 20.79
CA MET A 1 -32.19 -7.20 19.47
C MET A 1 -32.39 -5.71 19.70
N ASP A 2 -31.30 -4.97 19.85
CA ASP A 2 -31.38 -3.52 20.04
C ASP A 2 -31.93 -2.88 18.78
N SER A 3 -33.11 -2.25 18.88
CA SER A 3 -33.73 -1.53 17.78
C SER A 3 -32.98 -0.21 17.59
N PHE A 4 -32.12 -0.14 16.57
CA PHE A 4 -31.40 1.09 16.22
C PHE A 4 -32.37 2.26 16.03
N SER A 5 -32.02 3.42 16.61
CA SER A 5 -32.81 4.64 16.51
C SER A 5 -32.80 5.18 15.07
N ARG A 6 -33.90 5.82 14.65
CA ARG A 6 -34.03 6.41 13.30
C ARG A 6 -32.88 7.39 12.99
N LYS A 7 -32.33 8.05 14.02
CA LYS A 7 -31.15 8.93 13.90
C LYS A 7 -29.86 8.15 13.62
N GLU A 8 -29.63 7.01 14.28
CA GLU A 8 -28.46 6.16 14.09
C GLU A 8 -28.43 5.54 12.68
N ILE A 9 -29.60 5.16 12.16
CA ILE A 9 -29.75 4.66 10.78
C ILE A 9 -29.37 5.75 9.76
N VAL A 10 -29.81 7.00 9.97
CA VAL A 10 -29.48 8.12 9.07
C VAL A 10 -27.99 8.46 9.14
N ILE A 11 -27.41 8.51 10.33
CA ILE A 11 -25.98 8.78 10.52
C ILE A 11 -25.13 7.66 9.89
N GLY A 12 -25.51 6.39 10.10
CA GLY A 12 -24.82 5.25 9.50
C GLY A 12 -24.87 5.27 7.97
N ARG A 13 -26.03 5.57 7.38
CA ARG A 13 -26.19 5.73 5.93
C ARG A 13 -25.39 6.89 5.38
N LEU A 14 -25.40 8.04 6.06
CA LEU A 14 -24.63 9.20 5.61
C LEU A 14 -23.12 8.89 5.66
N LYS A 15 -22.63 8.29 6.76
CA LYS A 15 -21.23 7.86 6.89
C LYS A 15 -20.84 6.85 5.81
N PHE A 16 -21.72 5.88 5.53
CA PHE A 16 -21.53 4.92 4.44
C PHE A 16 -21.40 5.62 3.08
N ILE A 17 -22.33 6.54 2.74
CA ILE A 17 -22.33 7.25 1.45
C ILE A 17 -21.11 8.15 1.31
N THR A 18 -20.76 8.94 2.34
CA THR A 18 -19.64 9.87 2.26
C THR A 18 -18.30 9.14 2.16
N MET A 19 -18.09 8.11 2.99
CA MET A 19 -16.86 7.31 2.93
C MET A 19 -16.77 6.53 1.61
N SER A 20 -17.91 6.06 1.11
CA SER A 20 -17.99 5.40 -0.20
C SER A 20 -17.62 6.34 -1.34
N LEU A 21 -18.15 7.55 -1.36
CA LEU A 21 -17.87 8.52 -2.41
C LEU A 21 -16.39 8.93 -2.42
N ILE A 22 -15.80 9.15 -1.24
CA ILE A 22 -14.38 9.51 -1.11
C ILE A 22 -13.49 8.39 -1.63
N GLY A 23 -13.76 7.14 -1.25
CA GLY A 23 -12.97 5.99 -1.72
C GLY A 23 -13.04 5.81 -3.25
N ILE A 24 -14.22 5.97 -3.84
CA ILE A 24 -14.39 5.92 -5.32
C ILE A 24 -13.59 7.02 -5.98
N LEU A 25 -13.71 8.27 -5.50
CA LEU A 25 -12.98 9.39 -6.07
C LEU A 25 -11.48 9.15 -6.00
N LEU A 26 -10.95 8.67 -4.88
CA LEU A 26 -9.51 8.51 -4.67
C LEU A 26 -8.86 7.37 -5.46
N PHE A 27 -9.57 6.25 -5.65
CA PHE A 27 -9.01 5.04 -6.27
C PHE A 27 -9.51 4.74 -7.67
N LEU A 28 -10.57 5.41 -8.13
CA LEU A 28 -11.26 5.01 -9.34
C LEU A 28 -11.50 6.10 -10.35
N VAL A 29 -11.58 7.35 -9.92
CA VAL A 29 -11.70 8.46 -10.85
C VAL A 29 -10.30 8.89 -11.21
N PRO A 30 -9.76 8.48 -12.37
CA PRO A 30 -8.43 8.88 -12.69
C PRO A 30 -8.45 10.35 -13.10
N ILE A 31 -7.46 11.09 -12.63
CA ILE A 31 -7.32 12.51 -12.93
C ILE A 31 -6.25 12.67 -14.03
N PRO A 32 -6.51 13.49 -15.05
CA PRO A 32 -5.50 13.84 -16.02
C PRO A 32 -4.46 14.71 -15.30
N VAL A 33 -3.22 14.24 -15.25
CA VAL A 33 -2.08 15.02 -14.77
C VAL A 33 -1.13 15.25 -15.94
N GLU A 34 -0.72 16.51 -16.13
CA GLU A 34 0.34 16.83 -17.09
C GLU A 34 1.67 16.76 -16.34
N GLN A 35 2.42 15.70 -16.61
CA GLN A 35 3.78 15.53 -16.09
C GLN A 35 4.70 15.39 -17.31
N ASP A 36 5.59 16.37 -17.48
CA ASP A 36 6.60 16.44 -18.56
C ASP A 36 6.02 16.47 -20.00
N GLY A 37 4.89 17.17 -20.19
CA GLY A 37 4.27 17.38 -21.51
C GLY A 37 3.51 16.17 -22.07
N GLN A 38 3.42 15.06 -21.32
CA GLN A 38 2.56 13.92 -21.63
C GLN A 38 1.37 13.87 -20.68
N LYS A 39 0.16 13.71 -21.23
CA LYS A 39 -1.08 13.54 -20.45
C LYS A 39 -1.10 12.13 -19.88
N GLN A 40 -0.67 11.98 -18.64
CA GLN A 40 -0.74 10.73 -17.93
C GLN A 40 -2.00 10.72 -17.06
N THR A 41 -2.70 9.60 -17.07
CA THR A 41 -3.94 9.43 -16.32
C THR A 41 -3.57 8.71 -15.03
N THR A 42 -3.48 9.45 -13.92
CA THR A 42 -3.07 8.89 -12.62
C THR A 42 -4.25 8.80 -11.66
N LEU A 43 -4.14 7.90 -10.68
CA LEU A 43 -5.12 7.84 -9.60
C LEU A 43 -4.86 9.00 -8.61
N PRO A 44 -5.89 9.66 -8.09
CA PRO A 44 -5.71 10.73 -7.09
C PRO A 44 -4.90 10.30 -5.87
N VAL A 45 -4.99 9.04 -5.46
CA VAL A 45 -4.14 8.47 -4.39
C VAL A 45 -2.64 8.48 -4.76
N ALA A 46 -2.30 8.21 -6.02
CA ALA A 46 -0.92 8.24 -6.50
C ALA A 46 -0.42 9.68 -6.67
N PHE A 47 -1.31 10.60 -7.07
CA PHE A 47 -1.01 12.03 -7.07
C PHE A 47 -0.70 12.54 -5.65
N LEU A 48 -1.52 12.19 -4.65
CA LEU A 48 -1.27 12.53 -3.24
C LEU A 48 0.04 11.93 -2.73
N ALA A 49 0.38 10.71 -3.15
CA ALA A 49 1.65 10.08 -2.86
C ALA A 49 2.83 10.86 -3.47
N GLY A 50 2.69 11.33 -4.71
CA GLY A 50 3.67 12.21 -5.36
C GLY A 50 3.87 13.52 -4.59
N VAL A 51 2.77 14.20 -4.23
CA VAL A 51 2.83 15.42 -3.42
C VAL A 51 3.52 15.16 -2.08
N LEU A 52 3.21 14.04 -1.41
CA LEU A 52 3.87 13.67 -0.16
C LEU A 52 5.38 13.44 -0.36
N LYS A 53 5.76 12.76 -1.43
CA LYS A 53 7.17 12.54 -1.79
C LYS A 53 7.89 13.87 -2.04
N ASP A 54 7.26 14.82 -2.72
CA ASP A 54 7.85 16.13 -3.00
C ASP A 54 8.01 16.97 -1.71
N VAL A 55 7.02 16.92 -0.82
CA VAL A 55 7.07 17.60 0.49
C VAL A 55 8.14 16.98 1.40
N LEU A 56 8.25 15.65 1.41
CA LEU A 56 9.24 14.95 2.23
C LEU A 56 10.65 15.00 1.64
N GLY A 57 10.78 15.12 0.31
CA GLY A 57 12.01 15.36 -0.44
C GLY A 57 13.25 14.68 0.14
N GLY A 58 14.09 15.45 0.83
CA GLY A 58 15.34 14.98 1.42
C GLY A 58 15.21 14.03 2.62
N VAL A 59 14.05 13.97 3.27
CA VAL A 59 13.78 13.09 4.43
C VAL A 59 13.35 11.69 3.97
N MET A 60 12.90 11.54 2.72
CA MET A 60 12.34 10.30 2.21
C MET A 60 13.31 9.11 2.25
N PRO A 61 14.60 9.25 1.84
CA PRO A 61 15.57 8.16 1.95
C PRO A 61 15.80 7.71 3.40
N PHE A 62 15.83 8.65 4.35
CA PHE A 62 15.96 8.34 5.78
C PHE A 62 14.77 7.55 6.29
N LEU A 63 13.54 7.96 5.95
CA LEU A 63 12.32 7.24 6.31
C LEU A 63 12.33 5.81 5.78
N ILE A 64 12.74 5.61 4.53
CA ILE A 64 12.80 4.28 3.90
C ILE A 64 13.77 3.37 4.67
N VAL A 65 14.99 3.83 4.95
CA VAL A 65 15.97 3.04 5.72
C VAL A 65 15.46 2.73 7.11
N THR A 66 14.85 3.71 7.80
CA THR A 66 14.26 3.50 9.13
C THR A 66 13.14 2.47 9.09
N ILE A 67 12.22 2.55 8.13
CA ILE A 67 11.10 1.59 7.98
C ILE A 67 11.63 0.18 7.70
N ILE A 68 12.58 0.03 6.77
CA ILE A 68 13.16 -1.28 6.44
C ILE A 68 13.88 -1.87 7.66
N THR A 69 14.68 -1.05 8.35
CA THR A 69 15.43 -1.47 9.54
C THR A 69 14.49 -1.87 10.67
N LEU A 70 13.49 -1.05 10.97
CA LEU A 70 12.51 -1.33 12.01
C LEU A 70 11.72 -2.60 11.69
N SER A 71 11.28 -2.77 10.44
CA SER A 71 10.62 -3.99 9.97
C SER A 71 11.49 -5.22 10.18
N GLY A 72 12.77 -5.17 9.81
CA GLY A 72 13.72 -6.26 10.02
C GLY A 72 13.94 -6.59 11.49
N ILE A 73 14.10 -5.59 12.36
CA ILE A 73 14.26 -5.77 13.81
C ILE A 73 13.00 -6.40 14.42
N ILE A 74 11.82 -5.90 14.08
CA ILE A 74 10.55 -6.45 14.59
C ILE A 74 10.37 -7.89 14.12
N THR A 75 10.66 -8.20 12.86
CA THR A 75 10.65 -9.60 12.37
C THR A 75 11.63 -10.47 13.12
N LEU A 76 12.85 -9.99 13.35
CA LEU A 76 13.86 -10.75 14.08
C LEU A 76 13.36 -11.07 15.49
N ILE A 77 12.86 -10.07 16.22
CA ILE A 77 12.34 -10.24 17.58
C ILE A 77 11.12 -11.17 17.59
N CYS A 78 10.15 -10.97 16.68
CA CYS A 78 8.94 -11.77 16.61
C CYS A 78 9.21 -13.22 16.20
N SER A 79 10.12 -13.43 15.26
CA SER A 79 10.44 -14.75 14.72
C SER A 79 11.38 -15.57 15.61
N THR A 80 12.19 -14.93 16.48
CA THR A 80 13.17 -15.61 17.34
C THR A 80 12.77 -15.61 18.82
N ILE A 81 12.47 -14.45 19.41
CA ILE A 81 12.28 -14.29 20.86
C ILE A 81 10.80 -14.44 21.24
N LEU A 82 9.91 -13.84 20.46
CA LEU A 82 8.47 -13.77 20.79
C LEU A 82 7.62 -14.85 20.13
N LYS A 83 8.24 -15.81 19.42
CA LYS A 83 7.54 -16.82 18.62
C LYS A 83 6.45 -17.55 19.40
N ASP A 84 6.71 -17.89 20.66
CA ASP A 84 5.79 -18.66 21.51
C ASP A 84 4.83 -17.76 22.33
N LYS A 85 5.03 -16.44 22.32
CA LYS A 85 4.18 -15.46 23.03
C LYS A 85 3.22 -14.70 22.10
N LEU A 86 3.35 -14.88 20.79
CA LEU A 86 2.51 -14.23 19.80
C LEU A 86 1.18 -14.99 19.66
N LYS A 87 0.07 -14.24 19.65
CA LYS A 87 -1.25 -14.82 19.34
C LYS A 87 -1.26 -15.28 17.87
N PRO A 88 -1.64 -16.53 17.56
CA PRO A 88 -1.58 -17.06 16.20
C PRO A 88 -2.38 -16.22 15.20
N ASP A 89 -3.55 -15.71 15.60
CA ASP A 89 -4.41 -14.86 14.75
C ASP A 89 -4.12 -13.36 14.85
N GLY A 90 -3.08 -12.97 15.59
CA GLY A 90 -2.73 -11.56 15.77
C GLY A 90 -2.04 -10.99 14.53
N LEU A 91 -2.32 -9.71 14.22
CA LEU A 91 -1.63 -8.96 13.16
C LEU A 91 -0.10 -9.06 13.28
N MET A 92 0.42 -9.00 14.50
CA MET A 92 1.86 -9.09 14.78
C MET A 92 2.46 -10.44 14.36
N ASN A 93 1.73 -11.53 14.57
CA ASN A 93 2.16 -12.86 14.16
C ASN A 93 2.15 -12.98 12.64
N ASN A 94 1.04 -12.59 11.99
CA ASN A 94 0.91 -12.68 10.54
C ASN A 94 1.89 -11.77 9.78
N ALA A 95 2.20 -10.58 10.31
CA ALA A 95 3.07 -9.61 9.63
C ALA A 95 4.57 -9.86 9.84
N PHE A 96 4.96 -10.42 10.99
CA PHE A 96 6.37 -10.47 11.42
C PHE A 96 6.89 -11.86 11.83
N ASN A 97 6.03 -12.85 12.06
CA ASN A 97 6.47 -14.23 12.29
C ASN A 97 6.58 -14.96 10.95
N VAL A 98 7.77 -14.90 10.36
CA VAL A 98 8.06 -15.49 9.04
C VAL A 98 8.95 -16.72 9.17
N ARG A 99 8.93 -17.61 8.16
CA ARG A 99 9.85 -18.74 8.10
C ARG A 99 11.31 -18.26 8.02
N ILE A 100 12.26 -19.12 8.41
CA ILE A 100 13.69 -18.77 8.47
C ILE A 100 14.24 -18.22 7.14
N GLY A 101 13.81 -18.75 5.99
CA GLY A 101 14.21 -18.23 4.68
C GLY A 101 13.77 -16.78 4.44
N TRP A 102 12.54 -16.44 4.83
CA TRP A 102 12.03 -15.07 4.75
C TRP A 102 12.69 -14.14 5.76
N LEU A 103 13.06 -14.65 6.93
CA LEU A 103 13.82 -13.89 7.92
C LEU A 103 15.19 -13.50 7.37
N ILE A 104 15.94 -14.47 6.81
CA ILE A 104 17.25 -14.20 6.18
C ILE A 104 17.11 -13.16 5.08
N LEU A 105 16.09 -13.26 4.23
CA LEU A 105 15.84 -12.29 3.17
C LEU A 105 15.58 -10.88 3.73
N ARG A 106 14.78 -10.75 4.81
CA ARG A 106 14.55 -9.45 5.46
C ARG A 106 15.82 -8.86 6.05
N ILE A 107 16.66 -9.68 6.69
CA ILE A 107 17.95 -9.21 7.21
C ILE A 107 18.88 -8.78 6.08
N LEU A 108 18.96 -9.55 4.99
CA LEU A 108 19.71 -9.15 3.80
C LEU A 108 19.18 -7.84 3.20
N ALA A 109 17.86 -7.65 3.14
CA ALA A 109 17.25 -6.42 2.67
C ALA A 109 17.66 -5.21 3.54
N VAL A 110 17.73 -5.35 4.86
CA VAL A 110 18.24 -4.30 5.76
C VAL A 110 19.71 -4.00 5.46
N VAL A 111 20.55 -5.02 5.29
CA VAL A 111 21.97 -4.84 4.97
C VAL A 111 22.15 -4.14 3.62
N PHE A 112 21.42 -4.56 2.57
CA PHE A 112 21.45 -3.93 1.26
C PHE A 112 20.92 -2.49 1.27
N ALA A 113 19.89 -2.22 2.08
CA ALA A 113 19.36 -0.87 2.28
C ALA A 113 20.42 0.07 2.86
N TRP A 114 21.11 -0.35 3.92
CA TRP A 114 22.19 0.44 4.54
C TRP A 114 23.40 0.60 3.63
N MET A 115 23.80 -0.46 2.90
CA MET A 115 24.89 -0.38 1.93
C MET A 115 24.60 0.62 0.80
N THR A 116 23.38 0.61 0.28
CA THR A 116 22.94 1.56 -0.75
C THR A 116 22.89 2.98 -0.19
N PHE A 117 22.32 3.16 1.00
CA PHE A 117 22.15 4.46 1.64
C PHE A 117 23.49 5.13 1.99
N LEU A 118 24.42 4.37 2.59
CA LEU A 118 25.75 4.88 2.96
C LEU A 118 26.74 4.87 1.77
N ARG A 119 26.33 4.34 0.61
CA ARG A 119 27.19 4.08 -0.55
C ARG A 119 28.44 3.24 -0.21
N ILE A 120 28.28 2.27 0.68
CA ILE A 120 29.35 1.35 1.14
C ILE A 120 29.13 -0.02 0.51
N GLY A 121 30.14 -0.57 -0.18
CA GLY A 121 30.12 -1.94 -0.70
C GLY A 121 30.60 -2.09 -2.16
N SER A 122 30.06 -3.08 -2.87
CA SER A 122 30.32 -3.28 -4.30
C SER A 122 29.51 -2.29 -5.14
N LYS A 123 30.13 -1.72 -6.19
CA LYS A 123 29.45 -0.85 -7.16
C LYS A 123 28.22 -1.51 -7.79
N VAL A 124 28.15 -2.84 -7.84
CA VAL A 124 26.99 -3.58 -8.34
C VAL A 124 25.73 -3.36 -7.49
N ILE A 125 25.90 -3.04 -6.20
CA ILE A 125 24.79 -2.91 -5.24
C ILE A 125 24.27 -1.47 -5.20
N TYR A 126 25.15 -0.47 -5.18
CA TYR A 126 24.75 0.95 -5.10
C TYR A 126 24.80 1.68 -6.43
N SER A 127 24.99 0.99 -7.57
CA SER A 127 25.01 1.67 -8.86
C SER A 127 23.67 2.37 -9.11
N ASP A 128 23.75 3.46 -9.86
CA ASP A 128 22.60 4.24 -10.31
C ASP A 128 21.69 3.46 -11.28
N GLU A 129 21.98 2.18 -11.57
CA GLU A 129 21.13 1.28 -12.36
C GLU A 129 20.54 0.13 -11.52
N THR A 130 20.95 -0.04 -10.26
CA THR A 130 20.45 -1.09 -9.38
C THR A 130 19.86 -0.52 -8.09
N GLY A 131 20.59 -0.57 -6.96
CA GLY A 131 20.13 -0.07 -5.67
C GLY A 131 19.87 1.43 -5.69
N GLY A 132 20.63 2.18 -6.49
CA GLY A 132 20.45 3.62 -6.66
C GLY A 132 19.06 3.98 -7.22
N LEU A 133 18.59 3.31 -8.28
CA LEU A 133 17.24 3.52 -8.84
C LEU A 133 16.15 3.09 -7.86
N LEU A 134 16.37 1.96 -7.19
CA LEU A 134 15.44 1.47 -6.18
C LEU A 134 15.25 2.50 -5.06
N PHE A 135 16.33 3.08 -4.54
CA PHE A 135 16.26 4.04 -3.44
C PHE A 135 15.82 5.45 -3.84
N SER A 136 16.17 5.90 -5.04
CA SER A 136 15.87 7.27 -5.50
C SER A 136 14.48 7.42 -6.11
N SER A 137 14.00 6.38 -6.80
CA SER A 137 12.80 6.46 -7.62
C SER A 137 11.68 5.59 -7.06
N LEU A 138 11.96 4.29 -6.88
CA LEU A 138 10.94 3.27 -6.67
C LEU A 138 10.46 3.22 -5.22
N LEU A 139 11.36 3.04 -4.25
CA LEU A 139 11.01 2.93 -2.83
C LEU A 139 10.27 4.17 -2.30
N PRO A 140 10.68 5.42 -2.63
CA PRO A 140 9.92 6.61 -2.26
C PRO A 140 8.48 6.57 -2.76
N THR A 141 8.30 6.25 -4.04
CA THR A 141 6.96 6.21 -4.66
C THR A 141 6.12 5.10 -4.01
N LEU A 142 6.68 3.90 -3.87
CA LEU A 142 6.00 2.76 -3.25
C LEU A 142 5.58 3.04 -1.81
N VAL A 143 6.48 3.58 -0.97
CA VAL A 143 6.16 3.88 0.43
C VAL A 143 5.04 4.92 0.52
N ALA A 144 5.08 5.97 -0.29
CA ALA A 144 4.06 7.00 -0.28
C ALA A 144 2.70 6.47 -0.78
N VAL A 145 2.69 5.68 -1.85
CA VAL A 145 1.47 5.06 -2.39
C VAL A 145 0.89 4.06 -1.38
N PHE A 146 1.73 3.19 -0.79
CA PHE A 146 1.28 2.23 0.20
C PHE A 146 0.76 2.87 1.47
N LEU A 147 1.33 4.00 1.89
CA LEU A 147 0.83 4.74 3.05
C LEU A 147 -0.63 5.16 2.84
N PHE A 148 -0.92 5.79 1.70
CA PHE A 148 -2.29 6.20 1.39
C PHE A 148 -3.20 5.02 1.06
N ALA A 149 -2.69 4.00 0.38
CA ALA A 149 -3.43 2.77 0.15
C ALA A 149 -3.83 2.12 1.48
N ALA A 150 -2.91 1.95 2.43
CA ALA A 150 -3.21 1.37 3.74
C ALA A 150 -4.20 2.22 4.56
N LEU A 151 -4.19 3.55 4.39
CA LEU A 151 -5.13 4.45 5.06
C LEU A 151 -6.54 4.38 4.46
N PHE A 152 -6.65 4.31 3.13
CA PHE A 152 -7.93 4.41 2.44
C PHE A 152 -8.52 3.06 1.97
N LEU A 153 -7.74 1.98 1.93
CA LEU A 153 -8.23 0.64 1.60
C LEU A 153 -9.23 0.11 2.66
N PRO A 154 -9.01 0.30 3.98
CA PRO A 154 -10.05 0.01 4.98
C PRO A 154 -11.33 0.83 4.74
N LEU A 155 -11.20 2.05 4.21
CA LEU A 155 -12.35 2.86 3.83
C LEU A 155 -13.19 2.18 2.73
N LEU A 156 -12.53 1.55 1.75
CA LEU A 156 -13.18 0.76 0.71
C LEU A 156 -13.80 -0.52 1.29
N MET A 157 -13.08 -1.22 2.17
CA MET A 157 -13.47 -2.55 2.63
C MET A 157 -14.52 -2.54 3.73
N GLU A 158 -14.34 -1.69 4.75
CA GLU A 158 -15.16 -1.73 5.96
C GLU A 158 -16.48 -0.99 5.81
N TYR A 159 -16.57 -0.03 4.88
CA TYR A 159 -17.78 0.75 4.66
C TYR A 159 -18.64 0.19 3.52
N GLY A 160 -18.51 -1.10 3.17
CA GLY A 160 -19.36 -1.78 2.16
C GLY A 160 -19.32 -1.18 0.74
N LEU A 161 -18.35 -0.30 0.49
CA LEU A 161 -18.11 0.37 -0.78
C LEU A 161 -17.88 -0.68 -1.89
N LEU A 162 -17.10 -1.72 -1.59
CA LEU A 162 -16.83 -2.83 -2.51
C LEU A 162 -18.08 -3.65 -2.88
N GLU A 163 -19.03 -3.79 -1.96
CA GLU A 163 -20.33 -4.44 -2.23
C GLU A 163 -21.20 -3.59 -3.15
N MET A 164 -21.10 -2.26 -3.04
CA MET A 164 -21.79 -1.31 -3.93
C MET A 164 -21.12 -1.18 -5.30
N LEU A 165 -19.80 -1.31 -5.36
CA LEU A 165 -19.01 -1.25 -6.59
C LEU A 165 -19.17 -2.51 -7.45
N GLY A 166 -19.26 -3.70 -6.84
CA GLY A 166 -19.40 -4.97 -7.57
C GLY A 166 -20.46 -4.92 -8.69
N PRO A 167 -21.69 -4.43 -8.44
CA PRO A 167 -22.71 -4.22 -9.46
C PRO A 167 -22.38 -3.16 -10.52
N ILE A 168 -21.74 -2.05 -10.15
CA ILE A 168 -21.38 -0.93 -11.04
C ILE A 168 -20.28 -1.32 -12.03
N PHE A 169 -19.29 -2.09 -11.59
CA PHE A 169 -18.23 -2.59 -12.47
C PHE A 169 -18.61 -3.80 -13.30
N ARG A 170 -19.60 -4.57 -12.85
CA ARG A 170 -20.07 -5.76 -13.56
C ARG A 170 -20.31 -5.52 -15.06
N PRO A 171 -20.96 -4.43 -15.51
CA PRO A 171 -21.13 -4.17 -16.95
C PRO A 171 -19.85 -3.76 -17.69
N VAL A 172 -18.84 -3.21 -17.02
CA VAL A 172 -17.57 -2.76 -17.64
C VAL A 172 -16.51 -3.87 -17.63
N MET A 173 -16.36 -4.57 -16.51
CA MET A 173 -15.36 -5.63 -16.31
C MET A 173 -15.72 -6.94 -17.04
N ARG A 174 -17.00 -7.23 -17.21
CA ARG A 174 -17.46 -8.47 -17.85
C ARG A 174 -17.11 -8.56 -19.35
N PRO A 175 -17.24 -7.49 -20.18
CA PRO A 175 -16.79 -7.52 -21.57
C PRO A 175 -15.27 -7.36 -21.73
N LEU A 176 -14.58 -6.67 -20.81
CA LEU A 176 -13.15 -6.34 -20.97
C LEU A 176 -12.20 -7.37 -20.32
N PHE A 177 -12.60 -7.99 -19.20
CA PHE A 177 -11.75 -8.88 -18.40
C PHE A 177 -12.44 -10.15 -17.89
N THR A 178 -13.74 -10.36 -18.14
CA THR A 178 -14.50 -11.58 -17.71
C THR A 178 -14.40 -11.93 -16.21
N LEU A 179 -14.06 -10.97 -15.35
CA LEU A 179 -13.93 -11.20 -13.91
C LEU A 179 -15.26 -11.01 -13.16
N PRO A 180 -15.67 -11.94 -12.28
CA PRO A 180 -16.85 -11.76 -11.44
C PRO A 180 -16.58 -10.72 -10.35
N GLY A 181 -17.60 -9.91 -10.00
CA GLY A 181 -17.45 -8.68 -9.21
C GLY A 181 -16.78 -8.80 -7.83
N ARG A 182 -16.66 -10.01 -7.24
CA ARG A 182 -15.91 -10.22 -5.98
C ARG A 182 -14.40 -10.42 -6.23
N SER A 183 -14.04 -11.06 -7.34
CA SER A 183 -12.63 -11.24 -7.77
C SER A 183 -12.03 -9.95 -8.32
N THR A 184 -12.84 -9.07 -8.90
CA THR A 184 -12.40 -7.71 -9.29
C THR A 184 -11.94 -6.90 -8.08
N VAL A 185 -12.61 -7.09 -6.95
CA VAL A 185 -12.35 -6.39 -5.68
C VAL A 185 -11.06 -6.90 -5.04
N ASP A 186 -10.89 -8.22 -4.94
CA ASP A 186 -9.66 -8.83 -4.45
C ASP A 186 -8.47 -8.52 -5.38
N ASN A 187 -8.72 -8.47 -6.70
CA ASN A 187 -7.73 -7.99 -7.66
C ASN A 187 -7.44 -6.50 -7.48
N LEU A 188 -8.41 -5.62 -7.21
CA LEU A 188 -8.13 -4.20 -6.99
C LEU A 188 -7.27 -4.00 -5.74
N ALA A 189 -7.60 -4.71 -4.66
CA ALA A 189 -6.80 -4.72 -3.43
C ALA A 189 -5.39 -5.28 -3.68
N SER A 190 -5.26 -6.35 -4.47
CA SER A 190 -3.96 -6.90 -4.88
C SER A 190 -3.20 -5.97 -5.83
N PHE A 191 -3.88 -5.29 -6.75
CA PHE A 191 -3.29 -4.42 -7.79
C PHE A 191 -2.78 -3.12 -7.19
N ILE A 192 -3.50 -2.58 -6.20
CA ILE A 192 -3.04 -1.47 -5.36
C ILE A 192 -1.94 -1.95 -4.39
N GLY A 193 -2.01 -3.21 -3.94
CA GLY A 193 -1.07 -3.85 -3.02
C GLY A 193 0.26 -4.31 -3.63
N ASP A 194 0.33 -4.52 -4.95
CA ASP A 194 1.50 -5.12 -5.61
C ASP A 194 2.56 -4.07 -6.00
N GLY A 195 2.26 -2.76 -5.93
CA GLY A 195 3.23 -1.69 -6.20
C GLY A 195 3.72 -1.60 -7.66
N THR A 196 3.50 -2.63 -8.47
CA THR A 196 3.94 -2.80 -9.85
C THR A 196 3.23 -1.88 -10.85
N VAL A 197 2.07 -1.32 -10.49
CA VAL A 197 1.26 -0.50 -11.40
C VAL A 197 1.34 1.00 -11.08
N VAL A 198 2.10 1.38 -10.06
CA VAL A 198 2.31 2.79 -9.66
C VAL A 198 3.76 3.23 -9.84
N SER A 199 4.58 2.41 -10.51
CA SER A 199 5.91 2.78 -11.01
C SER A 199 5.83 3.20 -12.47
#